data_AF-A0A090S4H3-F1
#
_entry.id   AF-A0A090S4H3-F1
#
_cell.length_a   1.000
_cell.length_b   1.000
_cell.length_c   1.000
_cell.angle_alpha   90.00
_cell.angle_beta   90.00
_cell.angle_gamma   90.00
#
_symmetry.space_group_name_H-M   'P 1'
#
loop_
_entity.id
_entity.type
_entity.pdbx_description
1 polymer ?
#
loop_
_entity_poly.entity_id
_entity_poly.type
_entity_poly.pdbx_seq_one_letter_code
_entity_poly.pdbx_strand_id
1 'polypeptide(L)'
;MSLNGEVIEEGFIEPDRLMAIAVGETYGEVDGILGSDPAYHLPAVWIEHNDKAKALNMGYQVVDDATVIATHISKVMKTHLAELFTHDDVDAMNLRLTQQAPKLAEALGAALNPAQQLKVYRQLLLDQVPLKDIRTIANTMLESVENTKEPILLASDVRCALRRTLVNLVAGQRKELNVYALSDELEQMLMQSLHQAQANGNVILDSFPIEPNILSQFQQNLPLIQQQLKQQGLAPILLVMPQLRPLIARYARTFSQGLAVLSYNEIPESKQINVVGNLG
;
A
#
# COMPACT_ATOMS: atom_id res chain seq x y z
N MET A 1 -11.62 6.11 17.14
CA MET A 1 -11.13 7.16 16.22
C MET A 1 -12.25 7.51 15.25
N SER A 2 -12.51 8.80 15.01
CA SER A 2 -13.57 9.24 14.10
C SER A 2 -13.01 10.12 12.98
N LEU A 3 -13.53 9.95 11.77
CA LEU A 3 -13.27 10.80 10.62
C LEU A 3 -14.59 11.42 10.17
N ASN A 4 -14.63 12.75 10.01
CA ASN A 4 -15.83 13.51 9.62
C ASN A 4 -17.08 13.23 10.49
N GLY A 5 -16.87 12.87 11.76
CA GLY A 5 -17.94 12.55 12.71
C GLY A 5 -18.37 11.08 12.73
N GLU A 6 -17.85 10.24 11.82
CA GLU A 6 -18.12 8.80 11.80
C GLU A 6 -16.97 8.03 12.45
N VAL A 7 -17.29 7.04 13.29
CA VAL A 7 -16.30 6.17 13.91
C VAL A 7 -15.74 5.21 12.85
N ILE A 8 -14.43 5.25 12.63
CA ILE A 8 -13.73 4.43 11.63
C ILE A 8 -12.90 3.31 12.24
N GLU A 9 -12.54 3.41 13.53
CA GLU A 9 -11.75 2.42 14.25
C GLU A 9 -11.98 2.55 15.77
N GLU A 10 -11.95 1.46 16.51
CA GLU A 10 -11.93 1.38 17.97
C GLU A 10 -10.83 0.43 18.47
N GLY A 11 -10.07 0.84 19.48
CA GLY A 11 -9.03 0.00 20.08
C GLY A 11 -9.09 0.02 21.60
N PHE A 12 -8.67 -1.09 22.21
CA PHE A 12 -8.54 -1.23 23.67
C PHE A 12 -7.07 -1.11 24.09
N ILE A 13 -6.85 -0.43 25.21
CA ILE A 13 -5.53 -0.24 25.83
C ILE A 13 -5.66 -0.56 27.31
N GLU A 14 -4.66 -1.24 27.87
CA GLU A 14 -4.51 -1.40 29.32
C GLU A 14 -3.52 -0.35 29.85
N PRO A 15 -3.98 0.67 30.60
CA PRO A 15 -3.10 1.71 31.12
C PRO A 15 -2.03 1.15 32.06
N ASP A 16 -0.87 1.80 32.11
CA ASP A 16 0.25 1.47 32.99
C ASP A 16 0.80 0.02 32.83
N ARG A 17 0.48 -0.63 31.70
CA ARG A 17 1.02 -1.92 31.30
C ARG A 17 1.85 -1.80 30.02
N LEU A 18 2.64 -2.83 29.74
CA LEU A 18 3.33 -2.99 28.47
C LEU A 18 2.62 -4.04 27.62
N MET A 19 2.61 -3.87 26.31
CA MET A 19 2.12 -4.89 25.39
C MET A 19 3.28 -5.75 24.89
N ALA A 20 3.25 -7.04 25.16
CA ALA A 20 4.13 -8.05 24.60
C ALA A 20 3.47 -8.68 23.37
N ILE A 21 3.99 -8.39 22.18
CA ILE A 21 3.47 -8.83 20.89
C ILE A 21 4.30 -10.03 20.41
N ALA A 22 3.62 -11.11 20.03
CA ALA A 22 4.27 -12.28 19.45
C ALA A 22 4.63 -12.00 17.98
N VAL A 23 5.89 -11.64 17.71
CA VAL A 23 6.38 -11.34 16.36
C VAL A 23 7.36 -12.44 15.94
N GLY A 24 6.86 -13.46 15.26
CA GLY A 24 7.65 -14.62 14.84
C GLY A 24 7.62 -15.76 15.85
N GLU A 25 8.74 -16.46 16.02
CA GLU A 25 8.85 -17.58 16.97
C GLU A 25 9.01 -17.06 18.41
N THR A 26 8.14 -17.54 19.30
CA THR A 26 8.23 -17.31 20.74
C THR A 26 8.62 -18.62 21.45
N TYR A 27 9.37 -18.50 22.54
CA TYR A 27 9.96 -19.64 23.26
C TYR A 27 9.23 -19.98 24.58
N GLY A 28 7.98 -19.54 24.70
CA GLY A 28 7.12 -19.73 25.87
C GLY A 28 5.97 -18.73 25.89
N GLU A 29 5.13 -18.83 26.91
CA GLU A 29 4.05 -17.88 27.17
C GLU A 29 4.44 -16.92 28.31
N VAL A 30 3.92 -15.69 28.22
CA VAL A 30 4.08 -14.66 29.25
C VAL A 30 2.78 -14.50 30.02
N ASP A 31 2.88 -14.33 31.33
CA ASP A 31 1.73 -14.11 32.21
C ASP A 31 1.19 -12.69 32.00
N GLY A 32 -0.13 -12.54 31.88
CA GLY A 32 -0.76 -11.24 31.72
C GLY A 32 -2.18 -11.31 31.16
N ILE A 33 -2.70 -10.16 30.73
CA ILE A 33 -4.04 -10.05 30.15
C ILE A 33 -3.94 -10.29 28.65
N LEU A 34 -4.60 -11.34 28.16
CA LEU A 34 -4.62 -11.67 26.73
C LEU A 34 -5.34 -10.57 25.94
N GLY A 35 -4.80 -10.24 24.78
CA GLY A 35 -5.38 -9.26 23.86
C GLY A 35 -4.78 -9.37 22.47
N SER A 36 -4.96 -8.31 21.69
CA SER A 36 -4.36 -8.19 20.37
C SER A 36 -3.87 -6.76 20.16
N ASP A 37 -2.78 -6.61 19.41
CA ASP A 37 -2.36 -5.31 18.91
C ASP A 37 -3.46 -4.71 18.01
N PRO A 38 -3.95 -3.49 18.29
CA PRO A 38 -5.03 -2.88 17.50
C PRO A 38 -4.59 -2.50 16.07
N ALA A 39 -3.31 -2.29 15.80
CA ALA A 39 -2.85 -1.86 14.48
C ALA A 39 -2.83 -3.00 13.43
N TYR A 40 -2.42 -4.19 13.84
CA TYR A 40 -2.16 -5.34 12.97
C TYR A 40 -2.89 -6.61 13.41
N HIS A 41 -3.64 -6.56 14.50
CA HIS A 41 -4.42 -7.68 15.04
C HIS A 41 -3.55 -8.89 15.39
N LEU A 42 -2.30 -8.63 15.79
CA LEU A 42 -1.37 -9.68 16.19
C LEU A 42 -1.69 -10.14 17.62
N PRO A 43 -1.54 -11.44 17.93
CA PRO A 43 -1.66 -11.94 19.30
C PRO A 43 -0.70 -11.20 20.23
N ALA A 44 -1.24 -10.71 21.34
CA ALA A 44 -0.47 -9.95 22.31
C ALA A 44 -0.94 -10.24 23.74
N VAL A 45 -0.07 -9.90 24.70
CA VAL A 45 -0.36 -10.01 26.13
C VAL A 45 0.04 -8.70 26.81
N TRP A 46 -0.86 -8.14 27.61
CA TRP A 46 -0.54 -7.01 28.47
C TRP A 46 0.14 -7.50 29.75
N ILE A 47 1.40 -7.13 29.91
CA ILE A 47 2.27 -7.56 31.00
C ILE A 47 2.58 -6.42 31.96
N GLU A 48 2.97 -6.76 33.18
CA GLU A 48 3.51 -5.78 34.12
C GLU A 48 4.89 -5.27 33.65
N HIS A 49 5.25 -4.06 34.06
CA HIS A 49 6.54 -3.47 33.72
C HIS A 49 7.75 -4.35 34.13
N ASN A 50 7.63 -5.06 35.25
CA ASN A 50 8.67 -5.94 35.78
C ASN A 50 8.91 -7.19 34.90
N ASP A 51 7.91 -7.61 34.12
CA ASP A 51 7.98 -8.79 33.27
C ASP A 51 8.60 -8.51 31.90
N LYS A 52 8.93 -7.24 31.60
CA LYS A 52 9.53 -6.82 30.33
C LYS A 52 10.75 -7.66 29.95
N ALA A 53 11.69 -7.85 30.88
CA ALA A 53 12.91 -8.61 30.62
C ALA A 53 12.61 -10.09 30.30
N LYS A 54 11.64 -10.69 31.01
CA LYS A 54 11.19 -12.06 30.78
C LYS A 54 10.57 -12.21 29.39
N ALA A 55 9.67 -11.30 29.01
CA ALA A 55 9.02 -11.32 27.70
C ALA A 55 9.99 -11.16 26.54
N LEU A 56 10.94 -10.22 26.63
CA LEU A 56 12.00 -10.04 25.63
C LEU A 56 12.85 -11.31 25.47
N ASN A 57 13.23 -11.96 26.58
CA ASN A 57 14.00 -13.21 26.54
C ASN A 57 13.23 -14.38 25.92
N MET A 58 11.89 -14.32 25.91
CA MET A 58 11.02 -15.30 25.27
C MET A 58 10.71 -14.99 23.79
N GLY A 59 11.29 -13.93 23.23
CA GLY A 59 11.14 -13.56 21.81
C GLY A 59 9.98 -12.60 21.52
N TYR A 60 9.30 -12.06 22.54
CA TYR A 60 8.25 -11.07 22.33
C TYR A 60 8.83 -9.70 22.01
N GLN A 61 8.15 -8.94 21.15
CA GLN A 61 8.38 -7.51 21.02
C GLN A 61 7.56 -6.78 22.09
N VAL A 62 8.22 -6.04 22.98
CA VAL A 62 7.55 -5.32 24.07
C VAL A 62 7.50 -3.82 23.78
N VAL A 63 6.31 -3.22 23.82
CA VAL A 63 6.07 -1.79 23.60
C VAL A 63 5.21 -1.20 24.73
N ASP A 64 5.35 0.10 24.97
CA ASP A 64 4.48 0.82 25.91
C ASP A 64 3.12 1.16 25.28
N ASP A 65 2.14 1.46 26.13
CA ASP A 65 0.78 1.84 25.75
C ASP A 65 0.74 3.05 24.81
N ALA A 66 1.56 4.07 25.05
CA ALA A 66 1.70 5.23 24.18
C ALA A 66 2.16 4.85 22.76
N THR A 67 3.10 3.92 22.63
CA THR A 67 3.56 3.40 21.34
C THR A 67 2.48 2.56 20.66
N VAL A 68 1.69 1.78 21.40
CA VAL A 68 0.53 1.06 20.83
C VAL A 68 -0.46 2.06 20.24
N ILE A 69 -0.83 3.10 20.99
CA ILE A 69 -1.74 4.16 20.52
C ILE A 69 -1.17 4.86 19.28
N ALA A 70 0.10 5.28 19.32
CA ALA A 70 0.74 5.98 18.21
C ALA A 70 0.83 5.12 16.93
N THR A 71 1.13 3.82 17.09
CA THR A 71 1.19 2.87 15.97
C THR A 71 -0.19 2.66 15.36
N HIS A 72 -1.21 2.51 16.20
CA HIS A 72 -2.58 2.35 15.77
C HIS A 72 -3.09 3.59 15.00
N ILE A 73 -2.94 4.78 15.56
CA ILE A 73 -3.30 6.05 14.91
C ILE A 73 -2.57 6.18 13.57
N SER A 74 -1.26 5.92 13.54
CA SER A 74 -0.46 6.01 12.32
C SER A 74 -0.96 5.05 11.24
N LYS A 75 -1.37 3.85 11.63
CA LYS A 75 -1.93 2.84 10.71
C LYS A 75 -3.27 3.29 10.15
N VAL A 76 -4.20 3.75 11.00
CA VAL A 76 -5.52 4.25 10.57
C VAL A 76 -5.36 5.45 9.64
N MET A 77 -4.53 6.43 9.99
CA MET A 77 -4.26 7.59 9.14
C MET A 77 -3.73 7.19 7.76
N LYS A 78 -2.80 6.23 7.68
CA LYS A 78 -2.27 5.73 6.41
C LYS A 78 -3.35 5.06 5.56
N THR A 79 -4.24 4.30 6.18
CA THR A 79 -5.36 3.64 5.48
C THR A 79 -6.32 4.66 4.86
N HIS A 80 -6.58 5.77 5.56
CA HIS A 80 -7.52 6.82 5.12
C HIS A 80 -6.83 8.03 4.47
N LEU A 81 -5.53 7.95 4.17
CA LEU A 81 -4.72 9.10 3.77
C LEU A 81 -5.25 9.78 2.51
N ALA A 82 -5.78 9.01 1.56
CA ALA A 82 -6.37 9.57 0.34
C ALA A 82 -7.67 10.34 0.58
N GLU A 83 -8.47 9.93 1.57
CA GLU A 83 -9.70 10.62 1.95
C GLU A 83 -9.38 11.91 2.72
N LEU A 84 -8.39 11.84 3.61
CA LEU A 84 -7.86 12.95 4.39
C LEU A 84 -7.18 14.02 3.53
N PHE A 85 -6.69 13.66 2.35
CA PHE A 85 -5.99 14.60 1.46
C PHE A 85 -7.00 15.44 0.69
N THR A 86 -6.99 16.75 0.91
CA THR A 86 -7.99 17.72 0.46
C THR A 86 -7.43 18.71 -0.57
N HIS A 87 -8.26 19.67 -0.98
CA HIS A 87 -7.85 20.71 -1.91
C HIS A 87 -6.79 21.65 -1.30
N ASP A 88 -6.86 21.93 0.00
CA ASP A 88 -5.89 22.77 0.69
C ASP A 88 -4.50 22.10 0.72
N ASP A 89 -4.46 20.78 0.78
CA ASP A 89 -3.20 20.02 0.70
C ASP A 89 -2.54 20.12 -0.68
N VAL A 90 -3.33 20.26 -1.75
CA VAL A 90 -2.80 20.52 -3.10
C VAL A 90 -2.12 21.88 -3.16
N ASP A 91 -2.71 22.89 -2.54
CA ASP A 91 -2.12 24.23 -2.49
C ASP A 91 -0.82 24.24 -1.66
N ALA A 92 -0.81 23.54 -0.53
CA ALA A 92 0.40 23.35 0.27
C ALA A 92 1.51 22.61 -0.51
N MET A 93 1.13 21.59 -1.29
CA MET A 93 2.05 20.86 -2.17
C MET A 93 2.63 21.74 -3.28
N ASN A 94 1.79 22.57 -3.90
CA ASN A 94 2.21 23.52 -4.93
C ASN A 94 3.08 24.64 -4.37
N LEU A 95 2.81 25.12 -3.17
CA LEU A 95 3.67 26.07 -2.47
C LEU A 95 5.06 25.47 -2.20
N ARG A 96 5.10 24.22 -1.71
CA ARG A 96 6.36 23.49 -1.49
C ARG A 96 7.12 23.27 -2.81
N LEU A 97 6.42 22.93 -3.89
CA LEU A 97 7.04 22.79 -5.21
C LEU A 97 7.58 24.13 -5.71
N THR A 98 6.86 25.23 -5.49
CA THR A 98 7.26 26.58 -5.89
C THR A 98 8.57 27.01 -5.22
N GLN A 99 8.74 26.68 -3.93
CA GLN A 99 9.98 26.94 -3.19
C GLN A 99 11.19 26.15 -3.75
N GLN A 100 10.96 24.95 -4.29
CA GLN A 100 12.03 24.07 -4.79
C GLN A 100 12.32 24.24 -6.28
N ALA A 101 11.30 24.48 -7.09
CA ALA A 101 11.33 24.50 -8.55
C ALA A 101 10.19 25.39 -9.11
N PRO A 102 10.31 26.73 -9.03
CA PRO A 102 9.22 27.66 -9.35
C PRO A 102 8.71 27.54 -10.78
N LYS A 103 9.61 27.39 -11.77
CA LYS A 103 9.23 27.19 -13.17
C LYS A 103 8.45 25.90 -13.41
N LEU A 104 8.78 24.84 -12.67
CA LEU A 104 8.06 23.57 -12.75
C LEU A 104 6.67 23.69 -12.11
N ALA A 105 6.56 24.41 -10.98
CA ALA A 105 5.27 24.69 -10.35
C ALA A 105 4.33 25.47 -11.28
N GLU A 106 4.85 26.50 -11.94
CA GLU A 106 4.11 27.30 -12.92
C GLU A 106 3.65 26.45 -14.12
N ALA A 107 4.57 25.66 -14.70
CA ALA A 107 4.25 24.77 -15.82
C ALA A 107 3.21 23.70 -15.44
N LEU A 108 3.34 23.07 -14.27
CA LEU A 108 2.38 22.09 -13.77
C LEU A 108 1.01 22.73 -13.55
N GLY A 109 0.95 23.91 -12.94
CA GLY A 109 -0.30 24.64 -12.71
C GLY A 109 -1.01 25.05 -14.00
N ALA A 110 -0.25 25.34 -15.07
CA ALA A 110 -0.81 25.61 -16.40
C ALA A 110 -1.35 24.33 -17.08
N ALA A 111 -0.73 23.17 -16.85
CA ALA A 111 -1.10 21.92 -17.49
C ALA A 111 -2.23 21.15 -16.78
N LEU A 112 -2.23 21.16 -15.44
CA LEU A 112 -3.17 20.46 -14.57
C LEU A 112 -3.73 21.40 -13.50
N ASN A 113 -5.05 21.57 -13.50
CA ASN A 113 -5.70 22.35 -12.45
C ASN A 113 -5.65 21.62 -11.09
N PRO A 114 -5.85 22.33 -9.96
CA PRO A 114 -5.77 21.73 -8.62
C PRO A 114 -6.69 20.52 -8.41
N ALA A 115 -7.88 20.50 -8.98
CA ALA A 115 -8.81 19.37 -8.88
C ALA A 115 -8.30 18.12 -9.61
N GLN A 116 -7.59 18.27 -10.73
CA GLN A 116 -6.93 17.16 -11.42
C GLN A 116 -5.74 16.65 -10.62
N GLN A 117 -4.91 17.56 -10.09
CA GLN A 117 -3.79 17.19 -9.22
C GLN A 117 -4.28 16.44 -7.98
N LEU A 118 -5.36 16.89 -7.35
CA LEU A 118 -6.00 16.22 -6.21
C LEU A 118 -6.31 14.75 -6.53
N LYS A 119 -6.92 14.47 -7.68
CA LYS A 119 -7.25 13.10 -8.08
C LYS A 119 -5.99 12.23 -8.25
N VAL A 120 -4.93 12.78 -8.84
CA VAL A 120 -3.65 12.06 -9.02
C VAL A 120 -3.00 11.78 -7.66
N TYR A 121 -2.89 12.78 -6.78
CA TYR A 121 -2.33 12.61 -5.45
C TYR A 121 -3.13 11.61 -4.63
N ARG A 122 -4.46 11.66 -4.65
CA ARG A 122 -5.31 10.67 -3.99
C ARG A 122 -5.07 9.26 -4.52
N GLN A 123 -4.91 9.09 -5.84
CA GLN A 123 -4.59 7.78 -6.42
C GLN A 123 -3.23 7.25 -5.92
N LEU A 124 -2.22 8.12 -5.86
CA LEU A 124 -0.90 7.78 -5.32
C LEU A 124 -1.00 7.37 -3.83
N LEU A 125 -1.75 8.12 -3.03
CA LEU A 125 -1.95 7.85 -1.60
C LEU A 125 -2.77 6.58 -1.34
N LEU A 126 -3.80 6.32 -2.16
CA LEU A 126 -4.56 5.07 -2.15
C LEU A 126 -3.62 3.87 -2.36
N ASP A 127 -2.61 4.02 -3.21
CA ASP A 127 -1.59 3.03 -3.49
C ASP A 127 -0.36 3.11 -2.56
N GLN A 128 -0.48 3.86 -1.46
CA GLN A 128 0.54 4.05 -0.42
C GLN A 128 1.89 4.58 -0.96
N VAL A 129 1.84 5.39 -2.02
CA VAL A 129 3.00 6.05 -2.62
C VAL A 129 3.30 7.34 -1.85
N PRO A 130 4.52 7.51 -1.29
CA PRO A 130 4.86 8.74 -0.60
C PRO A 130 4.95 9.94 -1.55
N LEU A 131 4.35 11.05 -1.17
CA LEU A 131 4.41 12.30 -1.92
C LEU A 131 5.63 13.19 -1.56
N LYS A 132 6.68 12.61 -0.97
CA LYS A 132 7.84 13.37 -0.47
C LYS A 132 8.70 13.95 -1.60
N ASP A 133 8.89 13.19 -2.68
CA ASP A 133 9.69 13.60 -3.83
C ASP A 133 8.81 14.36 -4.83
N ILE A 134 8.42 15.57 -4.42
CA ILE A 134 7.48 16.39 -5.19
C ILE A 134 8.04 16.82 -6.54
N ARG A 135 9.36 16.92 -6.68
CA ARG A 135 9.99 17.30 -7.94
C ARG A 135 9.84 16.19 -8.98
N THR A 136 10.15 14.94 -8.61
CA THR A 136 9.98 13.80 -9.50
C THR A 136 8.51 13.60 -9.85
N ILE A 137 7.61 13.73 -8.87
CA ILE A 137 6.16 13.62 -9.10
C ILE A 137 5.68 14.69 -10.08
N ALA A 138 6.01 15.96 -9.83
CA ALA A 138 5.57 17.08 -10.67
C ALA A 138 6.12 17.00 -12.11
N ASN A 139 7.41 16.68 -12.27
CA ASN A 139 8.00 16.47 -13.61
C ASN A 139 7.28 15.35 -14.36
N THR A 140 7.09 14.20 -13.71
CA THR A 140 6.45 13.04 -14.36
C THR A 140 5.01 13.35 -14.73
N MET A 141 4.26 14.04 -13.86
CA MET A 141 2.88 14.49 -14.16
C MET A 141 2.86 15.45 -15.35
N LEU A 142 3.80 16.40 -15.42
CA LEU A 142 3.89 17.37 -16.50
C LEU A 142 4.27 16.73 -17.84
N GLU A 143 5.17 15.75 -17.86
CA GLU A 143 5.51 14.98 -19.07
C GLU A 143 4.35 14.09 -19.52
N SER A 144 3.68 13.44 -18.57
CA SER A 144 2.62 12.47 -18.87
C SER A 144 1.32 13.14 -19.33
N VAL A 145 1.07 14.39 -18.90
CA VAL A 145 -0.14 15.15 -19.25
C VAL A 145 -0.28 15.44 -20.74
N GLU A 146 0.84 15.42 -21.48
CA GLU A 146 0.84 15.57 -22.95
C GLU A 146 0.13 14.39 -23.63
N ASN A 147 0.17 13.22 -23.01
CA ASN A 147 -0.44 11.99 -23.53
C ASN A 147 -1.83 11.73 -22.94
N THR A 148 -2.03 12.00 -21.64
CA THR A 148 -3.27 11.69 -20.95
C THR A 148 -3.52 12.57 -19.74
N LYS A 149 -4.78 12.92 -19.46
CA LYS A 149 -5.21 13.61 -18.23
C LYS A 149 -5.89 12.67 -17.23
N GLU A 150 -5.92 11.37 -17.51
CA GLU A 150 -6.56 10.38 -16.65
C GLU A 150 -5.74 10.15 -15.38
N PRO A 151 -6.32 10.36 -14.18
CA PRO A 151 -5.57 10.32 -12.92
C PRO A 151 -4.85 9.00 -12.63
N ILE A 152 -5.47 7.87 -13.00
CA ILE A 152 -4.89 6.53 -12.79
C ILE A 152 -3.66 6.31 -13.66
N LEU A 153 -3.69 6.81 -14.90
CA LEU A 153 -2.56 6.70 -15.82
C LEU A 153 -1.42 7.61 -15.37
N LEU A 154 -1.72 8.88 -15.06
CA LEU A 154 -0.74 9.81 -14.49
C LEU A 154 -0.09 9.25 -13.21
N ALA A 155 -0.88 8.64 -12.31
CA ALA A 155 -0.36 8.00 -11.12
C ALA A 155 0.52 6.78 -11.45
N SER A 156 0.19 6.01 -12.49
CA SER A 156 0.99 4.86 -12.93
C SER A 156 2.36 5.29 -13.45
N ASP A 157 2.42 6.39 -14.20
CA ASP A 157 3.69 6.96 -14.69
C ASP A 157 4.53 7.49 -13.53
N VAL A 158 3.92 8.22 -12.59
CA VAL A 158 4.59 8.68 -11.36
C VAL A 158 5.11 7.50 -10.54
N ARG A 159 4.34 6.41 -10.42
CA ARG A 159 4.79 5.19 -9.73
C ARG A 159 6.01 4.57 -10.41
N CYS A 160 6.03 4.50 -11.74
CA CYS A 160 7.18 4.05 -12.51
C CYS A 160 8.42 4.93 -12.25
N ALA A 161 8.26 6.25 -12.25
CA ALA A 161 9.34 7.19 -11.91
C ALA A 161 9.87 6.98 -10.48
N LEU A 162 8.99 6.61 -9.54
CA LEU A 162 9.32 6.35 -8.14
C LEU A 162 9.66 4.88 -7.83
N ARG A 163 9.85 4.01 -8.84
CA ARG A 163 10.10 2.56 -8.68
C ARG A 163 11.11 2.18 -7.60
N ARG A 164 12.23 2.91 -7.49
CA ARG A 164 13.25 2.67 -6.45
C ARG A 164 12.70 2.88 -5.04
N THR A 165 11.93 3.95 -4.85
CA THR A 165 11.26 4.24 -3.58
C THR A 165 10.23 3.17 -3.24
N LEU A 166 9.41 2.77 -4.22
CA LEU A 166 8.36 1.77 -4.02
C LEU A 166 8.93 0.42 -3.63
N VAL A 167 9.90 -0.09 -4.40
CA VAL A 167 10.54 -1.38 -4.09
C VAL A 167 11.25 -1.34 -2.74
N ASN A 168 11.93 -0.23 -2.40
CA ASN A 168 12.59 -0.12 -1.10
C ASN A 168 11.61 -0.07 0.08
N LEU A 169 10.42 0.51 -0.08
CA LEU A 169 9.39 0.52 0.95
C LEU A 169 8.86 -0.89 1.26
N VAL A 170 8.78 -1.73 0.24
CA VAL A 170 8.16 -3.06 0.36
C VAL A 170 9.18 -4.14 0.69
N ALA A 171 10.33 -4.15 -0.01
CA ALA A 171 11.34 -5.20 0.08
C ALA A 171 12.68 -4.75 0.69
N GLY A 172 12.81 -3.47 1.06
CA GLY A 172 14.07 -2.91 1.54
C GLY A 172 15.18 -2.97 0.50
N GLN A 173 16.43 -3.11 0.96
CA GLN A 173 17.62 -3.09 0.11
C GLN A 173 17.98 -4.46 -0.50
N ARG A 174 17.10 -5.48 -0.40
CA ARG A 174 17.34 -6.82 -0.95
C ARG A 174 17.60 -6.75 -2.46
N LYS A 175 18.62 -7.45 -2.98
CA LYS A 175 18.94 -7.47 -4.41
C LYS A 175 17.97 -8.34 -5.21
N GLU A 176 17.56 -9.45 -4.60
CA GLU A 176 16.58 -10.38 -5.14
C GLU A 176 15.19 -10.07 -4.55
N LEU A 177 14.19 -10.10 -5.43
CA LEU A 177 12.78 -9.92 -5.09
C LEU A 177 12.06 -11.24 -5.35
N ASN A 178 11.72 -11.94 -4.28
CA ASN A 178 10.82 -13.07 -4.34
C ASN A 178 9.38 -12.56 -4.43
N VAL A 179 8.68 -12.89 -5.51
CA VAL A 179 7.33 -12.38 -5.80
C VAL A 179 6.41 -13.52 -6.21
N TYR A 180 5.11 -13.31 -6.01
CA TYR A 180 4.11 -14.05 -6.77
C TYR A 180 3.81 -13.31 -8.07
N ALA A 181 3.46 -14.05 -9.12
CA ALA A 181 2.93 -13.48 -10.36
C ALA A 181 1.50 -14.01 -10.61
N LEU A 182 0.83 -13.51 -11.63
CA LEU A 182 -0.37 -14.16 -12.15
C LEU A 182 0.03 -15.33 -13.06
N SER A 183 -0.81 -16.35 -13.19
CA SER A 183 -0.65 -17.35 -14.24
C SER A 183 -0.96 -16.74 -15.61
N ASP A 184 -0.28 -17.23 -16.66
CA ASP A 184 -0.48 -16.73 -18.04
C ASP A 184 -1.95 -16.79 -18.47
N GLU A 185 -2.67 -17.84 -18.03
CA GLU A 185 -4.09 -18.06 -18.32
C GLU A 185 -4.96 -16.96 -17.68
N LEU A 186 -4.70 -16.62 -16.42
CA LEU A 186 -5.42 -15.57 -15.71
C LEU A 186 -5.08 -14.18 -16.26
N GLU A 187 -3.82 -13.92 -16.60
CA GLU A 187 -3.42 -12.66 -17.26
C GLU A 187 -4.15 -12.48 -18.59
N GLN A 188 -4.18 -13.51 -19.44
CA GLN A 188 -4.87 -13.46 -20.72
C GLN A 188 -6.37 -13.21 -20.55
N MET A 189 -7.02 -13.88 -19.59
CA MET A 189 -8.44 -13.69 -19.30
C MET A 189 -8.75 -12.25 -18.87
N LEU A 190 -7.97 -11.70 -17.94
CA LEU A 190 -8.14 -10.32 -17.46
C LEU A 190 -7.88 -9.28 -18.55
N MET A 191 -6.85 -9.51 -19.38
CA MET A 191 -6.55 -8.65 -20.52
C MET A 191 -7.66 -8.68 -21.57
N GLN A 192 -8.26 -9.84 -21.84
CA GLN A 192 -9.43 -9.95 -22.71
C GLN A 192 -10.62 -9.18 -22.15
N SER A 193 -10.91 -9.31 -20.84
CA SER A 193 -11.97 -8.53 -20.19
C SER A 193 -11.71 -7.01 -20.29
N LEU A 194 -10.47 -6.58 -20.10
CA LEU A 194 -10.07 -5.18 -20.25
C LEU A 194 -10.29 -4.68 -21.70
N HIS A 195 -9.83 -5.43 -22.70
CA HIS A 195 -10.02 -5.06 -24.11
C HIS A 195 -11.51 -5.01 -24.51
N GLN A 196 -12.31 -5.96 -24.04
CA GLN A 196 -13.75 -5.96 -24.28
C GLN A 196 -14.42 -4.74 -23.64
N ALA A 197 -14.03 -4.39 -22.41
CA ALA A 197 -14.54 -3.21 -21.76
C ALA A 197 -14.16 -1.94 -22.55
N GLN A 198 -12.91 -1.82 -23.00
CA GLN A 198 -12.42 -0.68 -23.78
C GLN A 198 -13.14 -0.54 -25.13
N ALA A 199 -13.53 -1.65 -25.75
CA ALA A 199 -14.34 -1.63 -26.97
C ALA A 199 -15.74 -1.03 -26.76
N ASN A 200 -16.26 -1.08 -25.52
CA ASN A 200 -17.57 -0.56 -25.15
C ASN A 200 -17.54 0.91 -24.68
N GLY A 201 -16.37 1.57 -24.67
CA GLY A 201 -16.21 2.98 -24.35
C GLY A 201 -15.04 3.27 -23.41
N ASN A 202 -15.08 4.45 -22.78
CA ASN A 202 -14.05 4.84 -21.81
C ASN A 202 -14.18 3.99 -20.54
N VAL A 203 -13.14 3.21 -20.26
CA VAL A 203 -13.05 2.34 -19.10
C VAL A 203 -12.08 2.91 -18.09
N ILE A 204 -12.51 2.93 -16.84
CA ILE A 204 -11.63 3.20 -15.72
C ILE A 204 -10.87 1.90 -15.40
N LEU A 205 -9.54 1.96 -15.51
CA LEU A 205 -8.65 0.78 -15.43
C LEU A 205 -8.75 -0.01 -14.14
N ASP A 206 -9.25 0.59 -13.07
CA ASP A 206 -9.39 -0.06 -11.77
C ASP A 206 -10.77 -0.69 -11.56
N SER A 207 -11.73 -0.54 -12.49
CA SER A 207 -13.14 -0.84 -12.24
C SER A 207 -13.89 -1.46 -13.41
N PHE A 208 -13.18 -2.05 -14.37
CA PHE A 208 -13.81 -2.81 -15.43
C PHE A 208 -14.47 -4.10 -14.91
N PRO A 209 -15.53 -4.59 -15.58
CA PRO A 209 -16.23 -5.81 -15.19
C PRO A 209 -15.29 -7.03 -15.25
N ILE A 210 -15.30 -7.82 -14.19
CA ILE A 210 -14.64 -9.14 -14.15
C ILE A 210 -15.67 -10.22 -13.86
N GLU A 211 -15.40 -11.43 -14.34
CA GLU A 211 -16.27 -12.57 -14.11
C GLU A 211 -16.36 -12.93 -12.61
N PRO A 212 -17.53 -13.33 -12.08
CA PRO A 212 -17.69 -13.68 -10.67
C PRO A 212 -16.71 -14.76 -10.19
N ASN A 213 -16.38 -15.72 -11.06
CA ASN A 213 -15.43 -16.78 -10.75
C ASN A 213 -14.02 -16.23 -10.47
N ILE A 214 -13.55 -15.26 -11.27
CA ILE A 214 -12.25 -14.61 -11.05
C ILE A 214 -12.26 -13.85 -9.73
N LEU A 215 -13.36 -13.14 -9.44
CA LEU A 215 -13.50 -12.40 -8.18
C LEU A 215 -13.44 -13.34 -6.97
N SER A 216 -14.12 -14.49 -7.03
CA SER A 216 -14.04 -15.52 -5.99
C SER A 216 -12.62 -16.08 -5.84
N GLN A 217 -11.89 -16.29 -6.94
CA GLN A 217 -10.49 -16.70 -6.88
C GLN A 217 -9.60 -15.64 -6.20
N PHE A 218 -9.78 -14.35 -6.49
CA PHE A 218 -9.04 -13.28 -5.81
C PHE A 218 -9.34 -13.23 -4.31
N GLN A 219 -10.61 -13.35 -3.93
CA GLN A 219 -11.03 -13.34 -2.53
C GLN A 219 -10.40 -14.49 -1.73
N GLN A 220 -10.27 -15.68 -2.36
CA GLN A 220 -9.67 -16.84 -1.72
C GLN A 220 -8.14 -16.77 -1.74
N ASN A 221 -7.53 -16.50 -2.89
CA ASN A 221 -6.10 -16.74 -3.08
C ASN A 221 -5.20 -15.56 -2.67
N LEU A 222 -5.64 -14.30 -2.78
CA LEU A 222 -4.78 -13.15 -2.42
C LEU A 222 -4.35 -13.19 -0.93
N PRO A 223 -5.24 -13.50 0.04
CA PRO A 223 -4.82 -13.68 1.44
C PRO A 223 -3.83 -14.83 1.63
N LEU A 224 -4.02 -15.96 0.93
CA LEU A 224 -3.12 -17.11 1.02
C LEU A 224 -1.71 -16.74 0.55
N ILE A 225 -1.59 -16.05 -0.58
CA ILE A 225 -0.29 -15.59 -1.11
C ILE A 225 0.43 -14.72 -0.08
N GLN A 226 -0.31 -13.74 0.49
CA GLN A 226 0.25 -12.86 1.50
C GLN A 226 0.73 -13.65 2.73
N GLN A 227 -0.07 -14.60 3.21
CA GLN A 227 0.26 -15.43 4.36
C GLN A 227 1.49 -16.31 4.09
N GLN A 228 1.55 -16.98 2.94
CA GLN A 228 2.67 -17.84 2.56
C GLN A 228 3.99 -17.06 2.47
N LEU A 229 3.98 -15.90 1.82
CA LEU A 229 5.18 -15.04 1.74
C LEU A 229 5.63 -14.58 3.13
N LYS A 230 4.69 -14.18 4.00
CA LYS A 230 5.00 -13.80 5.39
C LYS A 230 5.60 -14.96 6.19
N GLN A 231 5.04 -16.17 6.07
CA GLN A 231 5.55 -17.37 6.74
C GLN A 231 6.98 -17.72 6.30
N GLN A 232 7.36 -17.38 5.06
CA GLN A 232 8.71 -17.56 4.54
C GLN A 232 9.67 -16.38 4.86
N GLY A 233 9.22 -15.36 5.61
CA GLY A 233 10.02 -14.15 5.88
C GLY A 233 10.26 -13.27 4.64
N LEU A 234 9.43 -13.45 3.61
CA LEU A 234 9.49 -12.73 2.34
C LEU A 234 8.55 -11.52 2.36
N ALA A 235 8.88 -10.53 1.54
CA ALA A 235 8.00 -9.39 1.33
C ALA A 235 6.75 -9.84 0.55
N PRO A 236 5.53 -9.54 1.02
CA PRO A 236 4.31 -9.94 0.33
C PRO A 236 4.10 -9.09 -0.93
N ILE A 237 4.61 -9.56 -2.07
CA ILE A 237 4.57 -8.86 -3.37
C ILE A 237 3.85 -9.72 -4.40
N LEU A 238 2.85 -9.13 -5.06
CA LEU A 238 2.23 -9.65 -6.27
C LEU A 238 2.66 -8.78 -7.47
N LEU A 239 3.36 -9.39 -8.43
CA LEU A 239 3.86 -8.76 -9.64
C LEU A 239 2.87 -9.01 -10.79
N VAL A 240 2.50 -7.94 -11.51
CA VAL A 240 1.44 -8.00 -12.52
C VAL A 240 1.77 -7.13 -13.73
N MET A 241 1.06 -7.35 -14.85
CA MET A 241 1.12 -6.45 -16.00
C MET A 241 0.69 -5.01 -15.64
N PRO A 242 1.36 -3.97 -16.19
CA PRO A 242 1.05 -2.56 -15.87
C PRO A 242 -0.43 -2.20 -16.03
N GLN A 243 -1.09 -2.75 -17.05
CA GLN A 243 -2.50 -2.47 -17.38
C GLN A 243 -3.48 -3.07 -16.36
N LEU A 244 -3.10 -4.16 -15.71
CA LEU A 244 -3.92 -4.87 -14.72
C LEU A 244 -3.67 -4.38 -13.29
N ARG A 245 -2.54 -3.70 -13.04
CA ARG A 245 -2.12 -3.24 -11.72
C ARG A 245 -3.18 -2.41 -10.97
N PRO A 246 -3.87 -1.42 -11.57
CA PRO A 246 -4.88 -0.64 -10.84
C PRO A 246 -6.04 -1.51 -10.31
N LEU A 247 -6.55 -2.42 -11.14
CA LEU A 247 -7.63 -3.33 -10.78
C LEU A 247 -7.19 -4.27 -9.65
N ILE A 248 -6.04 -4.91 -9.81
CA ILE A 248 -5.55 -5.91 -8.86
C ILE A 248 -5.17 -5.24 -7.54
N ALA A 249 -4.58 -4.04 -7.57
CA ALA A 249 -4.30 -3.26 -6.37
C ALA A 249 -5.57 -2.94 -5.58
N ARG A 250 -6.68 -2.61 -6.25
CA ARG A 250 -7.97 -2.40 -5.60
C ARG A 250 -8.45 -3.66 -4.89
N TYR A 251 -8.45 -4.81 -5.56
CA TYR A 251 -8.88 -6.07 -4.92
C TYR A 251 -7.94 -6.54 -3.81
N ALA A 252 -6.63 -6.36 -3.98
CA ALA A 252 -5.65 -6.65 -2.93
C ALA A 252 -5.90 -5.79 -1.68
N ARG A 253 -6.21 -4.49 -1.83
CA ARG A 253 -6.59 -3.66 -0.68
C ARG A 253 -7.84 -4.17 0.04
N THR A 254 -8.83 -4.66 -0.70
CA THR A 254 -10.10 -5.16 -0.13
C THR A 254 -9.93 -6.52 0.54
N PHE A 255 -9.22 -7.45 -0.10
CA PHE A 255 -9.17 -8.85 0.34
C PHE A 255 -7.92 -9.20 1.13
N SER A 256 -6.77 -8.56 0.87
CA SER A 256 -5.48 -8.92 1.45
C SER A 256 -4.68 -7.67 1.85
N GLN A 257 -5.09 -7.04 2.95
CA GLN A 257 -4.43 -5.84 3.46
C GLN A 257 -2.95 -6.13 3.76
N GLY A 258 -2.05 -5.42 3.07
CA GLY A 258 -0.60 -5.58 3.21
C GLY A 258 0.04 -6.49 2.17
N LEU A 259 -0.71 -6.97 1.17
CA LEU A 259 -0.15 -7.46 -0.09
C LEU A 259 0.17 -6.27 -1.01
N ALA A 260 1.45 -6.09 -1.34
CA ALA A 260 1.87 -5.05 -2.26
C ALA A 260 1.72 -5.52 -3.70
N VAL A 261 0.90 -4.83 -4.49
CA VAL A 261 0.80 -5.06 -5.94
C VAL A 261 1.77 -4.13 -6.64
N LEU A 262 2.69 -4.68 -7.43
CA LEU A 262 3.65 -3.93 -8.23
C LEU A 262 3.48 -4.30 -9.71
N SER A 263 3.71 -3.34 -10.60
CA SER A 263 3.81 -3.65 -12.03
C SER A 263 5.24 -4.04 -12.42
N TYR A 264 5.41 -4.79 -13.50
CA TYR A 264 6.74 -5.06 -14.06
C TYR A 264 7.56 -3.77 -14.33
N ASN A 265 6.90 -2.67 -14.72
CA ASN A 265 7.56 -1.37 -14.95
C ASN A 265 8.04 -0.71 -13.65
N GLU A 266 7.48 -1.09 -12.51
CA GLU A 266 7.85 -0.58 -11.18
C GLU A 266 9.04 -1.33 -10.57
N ILE A 267 9.63 -2.30 -11.26
CA ILE A 267 10.83 -3.00 -10.80
C ILE A 267 12.08 -2.34 -11.41
N PRO A 268 13.02 -1.82 -10.58
CA PRO A 268 14.30 -1.33 -11.09
C PRO A 268 15.10 -2.47 -11.74
N GLU A 269 15.78 -2.16 -12.85
CA GLU A 269 16.66 -3.10 -13.58
C GLU A 269 17.77 -3.72 -12.71
N SER A 270 18.13 -3.05 -11.61
CA SER A 270 19.14 -3.55 -10.66
C SER A 270 18.65 -4.66 -9.74
N LYS A 271 17.36 -5.01 -9.77
CA LYS A 271 16.76 -6.06 -8.96
C LYS A 271 16.60 -7.33 -9.78
N GLN A 272 16.92 -8.47 -9.17
CA GLN A 272 16.65 -9.78 -9.75
C GLN A 272 15.27 -10.24 -9.28
N ILE A 273 14.42 -10.65 -10.21
CA ILE A 273 13.07 -11.15 -9.90
C ILE A 273 13.16 -12.67 -9.82
N ASN A 274 12.65 -13.24 -8.73
CA ASN A 274 12.44 -14.67 -8.57
C ASN A 274 10.96 -14.93 -8.31
N VAL A 275 10.29 -15.63 -9.23
CA VAL A 275 8.87 -15.95 -9.08
C VAL A 275 8.75 -17.23 -8.27
N VAL A 276 8.23 -17.11 -7.04
CA VAL A 276 8.11 -18.24 -6.10
C VAL A 276 6.76 -18.94 -6.18
N GLY A 277 5.81 -18.37 -6.92
CA GLY A 277 4.50 -18.95 -7.15
C GLY A 277 3.64 -18.08 -8.08
N ASN A 278 2.54 -18.67 -8.56
CA ASN A 278 1.59 -17.99 -9.43
C ASN A 278 0.18 -18.01 -8.82
N LEU A 279 -0.59 -16.97 -9.12
CA LEU A 279 -2.02 -16.86 -8.83
C LEU A 279 -2.81 -17.24 -10.09
N GLY A 280 -3.59 -18.31 -9.99
CA GLY A 280 -4.41 -18.83 -11.09
C GLY A 280 -4.02 -20.26 -11.44
#